data_AF-A0A0F9QJK4-F1
#
_entry.id   AF-A0A0F9QJK4-F1
#
_cell.length_a   1.000
_cell.length_b   1.000
_cell.length_c   1.000
_cell.angle_alpha   90.00
_cell.angle_beta   90.00
_cell.angle_gamma   90.00
#
_symmetry.space_group_name_H-M   'P 1'
#
loop_
_entity.id
_entity.type
_entity.pdbx_description
1 polymer ?
#
loop_
_entity_poly.entity_id
_entity_poly.type
_entity_poly.pdbx_seq_one_letter_code
_entity_poly.pdbx_strand_id
1 'polypeptide(L)'
;MKIKELLYFSPKDKYSELNWDKRDELIRAFENRVKGFYLQPAEQLNKNKMGFATGVLCMTTMDFLAKLFFNNSKRMVKWLKKNIKEFCKIDPNFTNRTLADRFNDEFRNGLIHEGRIKDVGQFSYDFPEIINMEEEVMIVNPGKLLCKIEFLLDNYIKQVKESESLFLKFRESLRKDFKREIDYIKKEKL
;
A
#
# COMPACT_ATOMS: atom_id res chain seq x y z
N MET A 1 13.14 1.74 10.69
CA MET A 1 12.99 2.54 11.93
C MET A 1 14.05 2.09 12.92
N LYS A 2 14.82 3.00 13.51
CA LYS A 2 15.84 2.70 14.53
C LYS A 2 15.32 3.20 15.88
N ILE A 3 15.30 2.33 16.89
CA ILE A 3 15.02 2.72 18.28
C ILE A 3 16.20 2.23 19.12
N LYS A 4 16.93 3.17 19.74
CA LYS A 4 18.25 2.87 20.33
C LYS A 4 19.13 2.19 19.28
N GLU A 5 19.87 1.16 19.62
CA GLU A 5 20.75 0.44 18.66
C GLU A 5 20.03 -0.66 17.84
N LEU A 6 18.70 -0.67 17.81
CA LEU A 6 17.95 -1.75 17.16
C LEU A 6 17.25 -1.26 15.89
N LEU A 7 17.50 -1.95 14.78
CA LEU A 7 16.82 -1.72 13.51
C LEU A 7 15.58 -2.62 13.38
N TYR A 8 14.43 -1.98 13.14
CA TYR A 8 13.12 -2.63 13.09
C TYR A 8 12.61 -2.80 11.66
N PHE A 9 12.19 -4.03 11.34
CA PHE A 9 11.50 -4.40 10.09
C PHE A 9 10.01 -4.06 10.17
N SER A 10 9.38 -4.26 11.32
CA SER A 10 8.02 -3.82 11.64
C SER A 10 8.05 -3.16 13.03
N PRO A 11 6.96 -2.52 13.51
CA PRO A 11 6.91 -2.06 14.89
C PRO A 11 7.19 -3.15 15.95
N LYS A 12 7.02 -4.44 15.59
CA LYS A 12 7.13 -5.58 16.49
C LYS A 12 8.30 -6.52 16.18
N ASP A 13 8.89 -6.45 14.99
CA ASP A 13 9.89 -7.40 14.51
C ASP A 13 11.20 -6.67 14.18
N LYS A 14 12.31 -7.10 14.81
CA LYS A 14 13.66 -6.58 14.54
C LYS A 14 14.29 -7.30 13.36
N TYR A 15 15.08 -6.59 12.55
CA TYR A 15 15.82 -7.23 11.46
C TYR A 15 16.77 -8.32 11.95
N SER A 16 17.39 -8.14 13.11
CA SER A 16 18.36 -9.07 13.70
C SER A 16 17.75 -10.40 14.16
N GLU A 17 16.44 -10.42 14.41
CA GLU A 17 15.72 -11.57 14.95
C GLU A 17 14.92 -12.30 13.87
N LEU A 18 14.74 -11.69 12.69
CA LEU A 18 13.89 -12.21 11.63
C LEU A 18 14.59 -13.32 10.82
N ASN A 19 13.96 -14.50 10.78
CA ASN A 19 14.32 -15.58 9.88
C ASN A 19 13.61 -15.43 8.53
N TRP A 20 14.37 -14.97 7.54
CA TRP A 20 13.89 -14.73 6.17
C TRP A 20 13.55 -15.99 5.36
N ASP A 21 13.89 -17.18 5.86
CA ASP A 21 13.55 -18.45 5.20
C ASP A 21 12.38 -19.18 5.87
N LYS A 22 11.99 -18.76 7.09
CA LYS A 22 10.86 -19.36 7.79
C LYS A 22 9.55 -18.69 7.38
N ARG A 23 8.70 -19.44 6.67
CA ARG A 23 7.44 -18.95 6.09
C ARG A 23 6.58 -18.16 7.06
N ASP A 24 6.12 -18.80 8.13
CA ASP A 24 5.12 -18.21 9.02
C ASP A 24 5.66 -16.95 9.71
N GLU A 25 6.95 -16.96 10.02
CA GLU A 25 7.62 -15.83 10.65
C GLU A 25 7.73 -14.63 9.70
N LEU A 26 8.16 -14.86 8.46
CA LEU A 26 8.27 -13.79 7.46
C LEU A 26 6.90 -13.21 7.08
N ILE A 27 5.88 -14.06 6.92
CA ILE A 27 4.51 -13.62 6.63
C ILE A 27 3.98 -12.78 7.79
N ARG A 28 4.13 -13.25 9.04
CA ARG A 28 3.70 -12.51 10.23
C ARG A 28 4.42 -11.17 10.34
N ALA A 29 5.73 -11.14 10.14
CA ALA A 29 6.51 -9.92 10.23
C ALA A 29 6.10 -8.91 9.15
N PHE A 30 5.82 -9.38 7.93
CA PHE A 30 5.33 -8.54 6.85
C PHE A 30 3.94 -7.98 7.16
N GLU A 31 3.03 -8.80 7.66
CA GLU A 31 1.70 -8.37 8.10
C GLU A 31 1.80 -7.32 9.21
N ASN A 32 2.65 -7.55 10.22
CA ASN A 32 2.94 -6.58 11.27
C ASN A 32 3.50 -5.26 10.71
N ARG A 33 4.33 -5.32 9.66
CA ARG A 33 4.89 -4.13 9.02
C ARG A 33 3.80 -3.33 8.32
N VAL A 34 3.00 -3.97 7.47
CA VAL A 34 1.96 -3.28 6.71
C VAL A 34 0.88 -2.74 7.63
N LYS A 35 0.42 -3.55 8.58
CA LYS A 35 -0.59 -3.12 9.56
C LYS A 35 -0.03 -2.03 10.48
N GLY A 36 1.15 -2.22 11.04
CA GLY A 36 1.70 -1.34 12.07
C GLY A 36 2.22 0.00 11.56
N PHE A 37 2.87 0.06 10.39
CA PHE A 37 3.38 1.34 9.87
C PHE A 37 2.35 2.13 9.05
N TYR A 38 1.35 1.46 8.48
CA TYR A 38 0.44 2.13 7.55
C TYR A 38 -1.04 2.01 7.96
N LEU A 39 -1.58 0.80 8.04
CA LEU A 39 -3.04 0.61 8.16
C LEU A 39 -3.59 1.02 9.53
N GLN A 40 -2.92 0.66 10.63
CA GLN A 40 -3.37 1.03 11.98
C GLN A 40 -3.31 2.55 12.20
N PRO A 41 -2.22 3.26 11.83
CA PRO A 41 -2.24 4.73 11.85
C PRO A 41 -3.34 5.31 10.95
N ALA A 42 -3.57 4.75 9.75
CA ALA A 42 -4.65 5.20 8.88
C ALA A 42 -6.02 5.01 9.50
N GLU A 43 -6.27 3.88 10.19
CA GLU A 43 -7.52 3.60 10.88
C GLU A 43 -7.78 4.61 12.01
N GLN A 44 -6.75 4.98 12.78
CA GLN A 44 -6.84 5.99 13.85
C GLN A 44 -7.17 7.38 13.28
N LEU A 45 -6.53 7.77 12.18
CA LEU A 45 -6.82 9.03 11.49
C LEU A 45 -8.23 9.03 10.89
N ASN A 46 -8.63 7.89 10.32
CA ASN A 46 -9.94 7.69 9.72
C ASN A 46 -11.08 7.81 10.74
N LYS A 47 -10.90 7.30 11.96
CA LYS A 47 -11.85 7.45 13.08
C LYS A 47 -12.14 8.92 13.41
N ASN A 48 -11.14 9.79 13.22
CA ASN A 48 -11.24 11.23 13.42
C ASN A 48 -11.58 12.00 12.14
N LYS A 49 -11.99 11.31 11.06
CA LYS A 49 -12.28 11.88 9.73
C LYS A 49 -11.13 12.74 9.16
N MET A 50 -9.87 12.42 9.48
CA MET A 50 -8.71 13.09 8.91
C MET A 50 -8.43 12.57 7.49
N GLY A 51 -9.30 12.96 6.54
CA GLY A 51 -9.36 12.37 5.19
C GLY A 51 -8.05 12.50 4.40
N PHE A 52 -7.41 13.67 4.43
CA PHE A 52 -6.13 13.89 3.73
C PHE A 52 -5.03 12.95 4.25
N ALA A 53 -4.81 12.93 5.57
CA ALA A 53 -3.78 12.08 6.19
C ALA A 53 -4.07 10.58 6.00
N THR A 54 -5.34 10.18 6.13
CA THR A 54 -5.80 8.82 5.82
C THR A 54 -5.48 8.45 4.37
N GLY A 55 -5.81 9.33 3.43
CA GLY A 55 -5.54 9.16 2.00
C GLY A 55 -4.06 9.00 1.68
N VAL A 56 -3.18 9.80 2.30
CA VAL A 56 -1.72 9.68 2.16
C VAL A 56 -1.23 8.28 2.60
N LEU A 57 -1.71 7.79 3.74
CA LEU A 57 -1.35 6.45 4.20
C LEU A 57 -1.92 5.34 3.30
N CYS A 58 -3.12 5.51 2.76
CA CYS A 58 -3.65 4.60 1.75
C CYS A 58 -2.76 4.58 0.49
N MET A 59 -2.31 5.74 0.00
CA MET A 59 -1.46 5.83 -1.20
C MET A 59 -0.11 5.16 -0.97
N THR A 60 0.55 5.47 0.15
CA THR A 60 1.85 4.88 0.49
C THR A 60 1.76 3.36 0.67
N THR A 61 0.68 2.88 1.31
CA THR A 61 0.43 1.44 1.45
C THR A 61 0.28 0.76 0.10
N MET A 62 -0.59 1.29 -0.77
CA MET A 62 -0.81 0.72 -2.10
C MET A 62 0.45 0.77 -2.96
N ASP A 63 1.28 1.82 -2.89
CA ASP A 63 2.54 1.88 -3.63
C ASP A 63 3.53 0.81 -3.16
N PHE A 64 3.62 0.60 -1.83
CA PHE A 64 4.43 -0.47 -1.24
C PHE A 64 3.94 -1.85 -1.68
N LEU A 65 2.63 -2.12 -1.57
CA LEU A 65 2.05 -3.38 -2.00
C LEU A 65 2.25 -3.60 -3.51
N ALA A 66 1.95 -2.61 -4.35
CA ALA A 66 2.09 -2.70 -5.80
C ALA A 66 3.52 -3.05 -6.23
N LYS A 67 4.53 -2.55 -5.53
CA LYS A 67 5.94 -2.87 -5.78
C LYS A 67 6.25 -4.35 -5.58
N LEU A 68 5.57 -5.02 -4.64
CA LEU A 68 5.77 -6.46 -4.41
C LEU A 68 5.27 -7.32 -5.57
N PHE A 69 4.24 -6.86 -6.29
CA PHE A 69 3.61 -7.61 -7.38
C PHE A 69 4.13 -7.23 -8.77
N PHE A 70 4.55 -5.98 -8.96
CA PHE A 70 4.87 -5.44 -10.28
C PHE A 70 6.17 -4.63 -10.25
N ASN A 71 7.13 -5.06 -11.07
CA ASN A 71 8.43 -4.39 -11.22
C ASN A 71 8.46 -3.45 -12.44
N ASN A 72 7.50 -2.52 -12.55
CA ASN A 72 7.48 -1.52 -13.63
C ASN A 72 6.89 -0.18 -13.19
N SER A 73 7.08 0.86 -14.00
CA SER A 73 6.60 2.23 -13.73
C SER A 73 5.07 2.35 -13.66
N LYS A 74 4.33 1.45 -14.32
CA LYS A 74 2.86 1.39 -14.30
C LYS A 74 2.29 0.48 -13.19
N ARG A 75 3.11 0.13 -12.18
CA ARG A 75 2.72 -0.80 -11.11
C ARG A 75 1.44 -0.40 -10.39
N MET A 76 1.26 0.87 -10.08
CA MET A 76 0.10 1.36 -9.33
C MET A 76 -1.19 1.19 -10.14
N VAL A 77 -1.22 1.67 -11.40
CA VAL A 77 -2.37 1.49 -12.31
C VAL A 77 -2.71 0.01 -12.48
N LYS A 78 -1.70 -0.85 -12.70
CA LYS A 78 -1.91 -2.31 -12.82
C LYS A 78 -2.47 -2.92 -11.54
N TRP A 79 -1.96 -2.50 -10.38
CA TRP A 79 -2.43 -2.97 -9.09
C TRP A 79 -3.87 -2.55 -8.81
N LEU A 80 -4.23 -1.28 -9.07
CA LEU A 80 -5.58 -0.77 -8.91
C LEU A 80 -6.56 -1.56 -9.78
N LYS A 81 -6.30 -1.65 -11.10
CA LYS A 81 -7.18 -2.39 -12.04
C LYS A 81 -7.32 -3.88 -11.67
N LYS A 82 -6.25 -4.51 -11.18
CA LYS A 82 -6.28 -5.92 -10.78
C LYS A 82 -7.13 -6.15 -9.52
N ASN A 83 -7.12 -5.23 -8.57
CA ASN A 83 -7.64 -5.48 -7.23
C ASN A 83 -8.94 -4.74 -6.90
N ILE A 84 -9.27 -3.68 -7.62
CA ILE A 84 -10.42 -2.80 -7.35
C ILE A 84 -11.09 -2.48 -8.68
N LYS A 85 -12.24 -3.13 -8.94
CA LYS A 85 -12.92 -3.14 -10.24
C LYS A 85 -13.35 -1.74 -10.70
N GLU A 86 -13.65 -0.86 -9.77
CA GLU A 86 -14.03 0.53 -10.00
C GLU A 86 -12.97 1.28 -10.80
N PHE A 87 -11.68 0.98 -10.58
CA PHE A 87 -10.59 1.61 -11.32
C PHE A 87 -10.43 1.10 -12.77
N CYS A 88 -11.14 0.04 -13.17
CA CYS A 88 -11.18 -0.39 -14.57
C CYS A 88 -12.13 0.47 -15.43
N LYS A 89 -13.02 1.25 -14.81
CA LYS A 89 -13.95 2.11 -15.53
C LYS A 89 -13.17 3.16 -16.34
N ILE A 90 -13.71 3.48 -17.53
CA ILE A 90 -13.23 4.61 -18.33
C ILE A 90 -13.51 5.90 -17.56
N ASP A 91 -12.56 6.82 -17.63
CA ASP A 91 -12.74 8.16 -17.06
C ASP A 91 -13.80 8.92 -17.86
N PRO A 92 -14.89 9.40 -17.24
CA PRO A 92 -15.97 10.07 -17.95
C PRO A 92 -15.50 11.36 -18.64
N ASN A 93 -14.42 12.00 -18.18
CA ASN A 93 -13.93 13.25 -18.74
C ASN A 93 -12.82 13.03 -19.78
N PHE A 94 -12.18 11.84 -19.75
CA PHE A 94 -11.04 11.51 -20.59
C PHE A 94 -11.15 10.07 -21.11
N THR A 95 -11.80 9.89 -22.26
CA THR A 95 -12.09 8.56 -22.82
C THR A 95 -10.86 7.72 -23.16
N ASN A 96 -9.67 8.33 -23.23
CA ASN A 96 -8.40 7.64 -23.49
C ASN A 96 -7.72 7.08 -22.24
N ARG A 97 -8.29 7.26 -21.04
CA ARG A 97 -7.72 6.77 -19.77
C ARG A 97 -8.80 6.15 -18.88
N THR A 98 -8.37 5.36 -17.90
CA THR A 98 -9.27 4.82 -16.87
C THR A 98 -9.22 5.65 -15.59
N LEU A 99 -10.15 5.42 -14.69
CA LEU A 99 -10.10 5.98 -13.33
C LEU A 99 -8.79 5.59 -12.61
N ALA A 100 -8.18 4.44 -12.89
CA ALA A 100 -6.88 4.08 -12.33
C ALA A 100 -5.76 5.03 -12.79
N ASP A 101 -5.80 5.41 -14.06
CA ASP A 101 -4.83 6.33 -14.65
C ASP A 101 -5.02 7.74 -14.08
N ARG A 102 -6.27 8.17 -13.89
CA ARG A 102 -6.62 9.43 -13.22
C ARG A 102 -6.16 9.48 -11.78
N PHE A 103 -6.55 8.49 -10.99
CA PHE A 103 -6.17 8.40 -9.60
C PHE A 103 -4.65 8.33 -9.37
N ASN A 104 -3.94 7.59 -10.22
CA ASN A 104 -2.48 7.52 -10.13
C ASN A 104 -1.81 8.88 -10.36
N ASP A 105 -2.38 9.69 -11.24
CA ASP A 105 -1.87 11.03 -11.52
C ASP A 105 -2.29 12.03 -10.44
N GLU A 106 -3.59 12.16 -10.18
CA GLU A 106 -4.12 13.23 -9.33
C GLU A 106 -3.88 12.99 -7.83
N PHE A 107 -4.01 11.74 -7.39
CA PHE A 107 -3.89 11.39 -5.97
C PHE A 107 -2.52 10.84 -5.66
N ARG A 108 -2.07 9.76 -6.33
CA ARG A 108 -0.77 9.16 -5.98
C ARG A 108 0.39 10.10 -6.31
N ASN A 109 0.48 10.63 -7.52
CA ASN A 109 1.60 11.52 -7.84
C ASN A 109 1.49 12.85 -7.08
N GLY A 110 0.28 13.42 -7.00
CA GLY A 110 0.02 14.61 -6.20
C GLY A 110 0.47 14.43 -4.73
N LEU A 111 -0.06 13.44 -4.03
CA LEU A 111 0.17 13.29 -2.59
C LEU A 111 1.61 12.87 -2.26
N ILE A 112 2.22 12.02 -3.09
CA ILE A 112 3.56 11.47 -2.80
C ILE A 112 4.67 12.40 -3.28
N HIS A 113 4.50 13.12 -4.39
CA HIS A 113 5.57 13.95 -4.99
C HIS A 113 5.33 15.45 -4.87
N GLU A 114 4.08 15.90 -4.78
CA GLU A 114 3.73 17.33 -4.75
C GLU A 114 3.14 17.78 -3.40
N GLY A 115 2.79 16.87 -2.50
CA GLY A 115 2.20 17.18 -1.19
C GLY A 115 0.76 17.74 -1.26
N ARG A 116 0.04 17.51 -2.36
CA ARG A 116 -1.34 17.99 -2.57
C ARG A 116 -2.15 17.02 -3.42
N ILE A 117 -3.47 17.17 -3.48
CA ILE A 117 -4.28 16.50 -4.52
C ILE A 117 -4.32 17.43 -5.74
N LYS A 118 -4.07 16.90 -6.93
CA LYS A 118 -4.09 17.68 -8.17
C LYS A 118 -5.50 17.80 -8.74
N ASP A 119 -5.67 18.72 -9.69
CA ASP A 119 -6.84 18.82 -10.57
C ASP A 119 -8.17 18.78 -9.82
N VAL A 120 -8.21 19.56 -8.73
CA VAL A 120 -9.35 19.72 -7.80
C VAL A 120 -9.89 18.43 -7.20
N GLY A 121 -9.17 17.30 -7.32
CA GLY A 121 -9.55 16.03 -6.71
C GLY A 121 -9.72 16.15 -5.20
N GLN A 122 -10.67 15.40 -4.64
CA GLN A 122 -11.08 15.58 -3.24
C GLN A 122 -11.12 14.26 -2.48
N PHE A 123 -11.02 14.38 -1.16
CA PHE A 123 -11.44 13.33 -0.24
C PHE A 123 -12.75 13.74 0.43
N SER A 124 -13.75 12.86 0.42
CA SER A 124 -14.98 13.04 1.20
C SER A 124 -15.46 11.71 1.75
N TYR A 125 -16.15 11.76 2.89
CA TYR A 125 -16.75 10.60 3.55
C TYR A 125 -18.25 10.44 3.25
N ASP A 126 -18.82 11.35 2.47
CA ASP A 126 -20.27 11.57 2.41
C ASP A 126 -21.01 10.64 1.43
N PHE A 127 -20.30 9.69 0.83
CA PHE A 127 -20.85 8.71 -0.10
C PHE A 127 -20.30 7.28 0.17
N PRO A 128 -21.07 6.22 -0.12
CA PRO A 128 -20.73 4.86 0.30
C PRO A 128 -19.70 4.14 -0.59
N GLU A 129 -19.40 4.63 -1.78
CA GLU A 129 -18.44 4.06 -2.75
C GLU A 129 -16.99 4.47 -2.48
N ILE A 130 -16.02 3.82 -3.13
CA ILE A 130 -14.60 4.24 -3.08
C ILE A 130 -14.37 5.52 -3.89
N ILE A 131 -15.07 5.66 -5.02
CA ILE A 131 -14.92 6.77 -5.96
C ILE A 131 -16.32 7.25 -6.33
N ASN A 132 -16.54 8.56 -6.22
CA ASN A 132 -17.64 9.26 -6.83
C ASN A 132 -17.10 10.24 -7.89
N MET A 133 -17.80 10.37 -9.01
CA MET A 133 -17.50 11.37 -10.02
C MET A 133 -18.61 12.42 -9.95
N GLU A 134 -18.28 13.64 -9.53
CA GLU A 134 -19.20 14.77 -9.50
C GLU A 134 -18.76 15.78 -10.53
N GLU A 135 -19.57 15.94 -11.59
CA GLU A 135 -19.19 16.72 -12.77
C GLU A 135 -17.81 16.27 -13.29
N GLU A 136 -16.82 17.15 -13.21
CA GLU A 136 -15.47 16.86 -13.64
C GLU A 136 -14.53 16.39 -12.51
N VAL A 137 -14.99 16.35 -11.26
CA VAL A 137 -14.16 16.13 -10.08
C VAL A 137 -14.17 14.66 -9.66
N MET A 138 -12.98 14.08 -9.50
CA MET A 138 -12.82 12.78 -8.84
C MET A 138 -12.83 12.97 -7.33
N ILE A 139 -13.83 12.41 -6.66
CA ILE A 139 -13.93 12.41 -5.20
C ILE A 139 -13.70 10.98 -4.72
N VAL A 140 -12.77 10.82 -3.79
CA VAL A 140 -12.38 9.52 -3.23
C VAL A 140 -12.84 9.43 -1.79
N ASN A 141 -13.43 8.31 -1.39
CA ASN A 141 -13.71 8.03 0.00
C ASN A 141 -12.50 7.32 0.63
N PRO A 142 -11.69 8.01 1.46
CA PRO A 142 -10.48 7.42 2.02
C PRO A 142 -10.78 6.30 3.02
N GLY A 143 -11.95 6.32 3.68
CA GLY A 143 -12.38 5.26 4.58
C GLY A 143 -12.75 3.98 3.84
N LYS A 144 -13.52 4.09 2.75
CA LYS A 144 -13.86 2.93 1.90
C LYS A 144 -12.63 2.37 1.20
N LEU A 145 -11.72 3.24 0.77
CA LEU A 145 -10.44 2.83 0.21
C LEU A 145 -9.58 2.09 1.24
N LEU A 146 -9.48 2.60 2.48
CA LEU A 146 -8.76 1.94 3.57
C LEU A 146 -9.30 0.52 3.83
N CYS A 147 -10.62 0.38 4.04
CA CYS A 147 -11.25 -0.92 4.24
C CYS A 147 -10.99 -1.88 3.07
N LYS A 148 -10.97 -1.36 1.84
CA LYS A 148 -10.66 -2.18 0.67
C LYS A 148 -9.21 -2.66 0.67
N ILE A 149 -8.25 -1.80 1.05
CA ILE A 149 -6.83 -2.17 1.13
C ILE A 149 -6.62 -3.24 2.22
N GLU A 150 -7.26 -3.10 3.38
CA GLU A 150 -7.19 -4.09 4.47
C GLU A 150 -7.68 -5.46 4.00
N PHE A 151 -8.86 -5.49 3.38
CA PHE A 151 -9.42 -6.72 2.80
C PHE A 151 -8.49 -7.37 1.76
N LEU A 152 -7.88 -6.56 0.90
CA LEU A 152 -6.94 -7.05 -0.12
C LEU A 152 -5.66 -7.60 0.50
N LEU A 153 -5.13 -6.97 1.55
CA LEU A 153 -3.98 -7.46 2.29
C LEU A 153 -4.29 -8.82 2.92
N ASP A 154 -5.39 -8.94 3.67
CA ASP A 154 -5.74 -10.19 4.37
C ASP A 154 -5.91 -11.36 3.38
N ASN A 155 -6.57 -11.12 2.24
CA ASN A 155 -6.68 -12.11 1.18
C ASN A 155 -5.33 -12.49 0.57
N TYR A 156 -4.45 -11.51 0.34
CA TYR A 156 -3.11 -11.79 -0.16
C TYR A 156 -2.31 -12.64 0.84
N ILE A 157 -2.33 -12.29 2.13
CA ILE A 157 -1.67 -13.06 3.19
C ILE A 157 -2.17 -14.51 3.20
N LYS A 158 -3.48 -14.72 3.08
CA LYS A 158 -4.07 -16.07 2.97
C LYS A 158 -3.49 -16.85 1.78
N GLN A 159 -3.47 -16.24 0.59
CA GLN A 159 -2.92 -16.88 -0.61
C GLN A 159 -1.42 -17.22 -0.46
N VAL A 160 -0.63 -16.33 0.16
CA VAL A 160 0.80 -16.56 0.38
C VAL A 160 1.04 -17.72 1.36
N LYS A 161 0.18 -17.88 2.37
CA LYS A 161 0.25 -19.02 3.30
C LYS A 161 -0.04 -20.36 2.61
N GLU A 162 -1.00 -20.36 1.69
CA GLU A 162 -1.51 -21.57 1.02
C GLU A 162 -0.70 -21.98 -0.22
N SER A 163 0.10 -21.07 -0.80
CA SER A 163 0.82 -21.31 -2.06
C SER A 163 2.34 -21.18 -1.93
N GLU A 164 3.06 -22.30 -2.09
CA GLU A 164 4.54 -22.33 -2.10
C GLU A 164 5.12 -21.39 -3.16
N SER A 165 4.61 -21.45 -4.39
CA SER A 165 5.12 -20.64 -5.49
C SER A 165 4.90 -19.14 -5.26
N LEU A 166 3.79 -18.77 -4.62
CA LEU A 166 3.53 -17.39 -4.25
C LEU A 166 4.41 -16.95 -3.08
N PHE A 167 4.64 -17.83 -2.09
CA PHE A 167 5.55 -17.58 -0.98
C PHE A 167 6.99 -17.35 -1.46
N LEU A 168 7.50 -18.16 -2.39
CA LEU A 168 8.85 -17.98 -2.95
C LEU A 168 9.00 -16.60 -3.60
N LYS A 169 8.05 -16.20 -4.46
CA LYS A 169 8.04 -14.88 -5.10
C LYS A 169 7.95 -13.73 -4.09
N PHE A 170 7.07 -13.89 -3.09
CA PHE A 170 6.93 -12.93 -2.00
C PHE A 170 8.24 -12.74 -1.23
N ARG A 171 8.88 -13.84 -0.82
CA ARG A 171 10.16 -13.84 -0.10
C ARG A 171 11.26 -13.17 -0.91
N GLU A 172 11.40 -13.53 -2.19
CA GLU A 172 12.38 -12.93 -3.10
C GLU A 172 12.18 -11.43 -3.27
N SER A 173 10.93 -11.00 -3.45
CA SER A 173 10.57 -9.59 -3.59
C SER A 173 10.94 -8.79 -2.33
N LEU A 174 10.60 -9.30 -1.15
CA LEU A 174 10.99 -8.66 0.12
C LEU A 174 12.51 -8.63 0.32
N ARG A 175 13.20 -9.73 0.06
CA ARG A 175 14.68 -9.78 0.18
C ARG A 175 15.36 -8.79 -0.73
N LYS A 176 14.85 -8.63 -1.95
CA LYS A 176 15.36 -7.64 -2.90
C LYS A 176 15.14 -6.22 -2.38
N ASP A 177 13.93 -5.94 -1.90
CA ASP A 177 13.54 -4.61 -1.43
C ASP A 177 14.27 -4.16 -0.16
N PHE A 178 14.57 -5.10 0.74
CA PHE A 178 15.23 -4.82 2.02
C PHE A 178 16.68 -5.32 2.06
N LYS A 179 17.30 -5.55 0.90
CA LYS A 179 18.64 -6.13 0.81
C LYS A 179 19.66 -5.34 1.63
N ARG A 180 19.62 -4.00 1.55
CA ARG A 180 20.59 -3.14 2.23
C ARG A 180 20.49 -3.26 3.74
N GLU A 181 19.28 -3.27 4.30
CA GLU A 181 19.03 -3.43 5.73
C GLU A 181 19.44 -4.83 6.21
N ILE A 182 19.17 -5.87 5.42
CA ILE A 182 19.60 -7.24 5.71
C ILE A 182 21.13 -7.32 5.75
N ASP A 183 21.81 -6.77 4.73
CA ASP A 183 23.26 -6.81 4.61
C ASP A 183 23.95 -5.97 5.72
N TYR A 184 23.34 -4.85 6.10
CA TYR A 184 23.81 -4.01 7.20
C TYR A 184 23.85 -4.78 8.52
N ILE A 185 22.75 -5.45 8.87
CA ILE A 185 22.64 -6.20 10.14
C ILE A 185 23.53 -7.44 10.17
N LYS A 186 23.79 -8.07 9.02
CA LYS A 186 24.75 -9.19 8.94
C LYS A 186 26.17 -8.76 9.26
N LYS A 187 26.57 -7.55 8.85
CA LYS A 187 27.91 -7.02 9.12
C LYS A 187 28.11 -6.65 10.59
N GLU A 188 27.07 -6.15 11.27
CA GLU A 188 27.14 -5.84 12.71
C GLU A 188 27.24 -7.09 13.61
N LYS A 189 26.93 -8.28 13.08
CA LYS A 189 27.02 -9.56 13.80
C LYS A 189 28.35 -10.31 13.60
N LEU A 190 29.20 -9.82 12.69
CA LEU A 190 30.56 -10.33 12.43
C LEU A 190 31.58 -9.52 13.23
#